data_AF-A0A271J8B7-F1
#
_entry.id   AF-A0A271J8B7-F1
#
_cell.length_a   1.000
_cell.length_b   1.000
_cell.length_c   1.000
_cell.angle_alpha   90.00
_cell.angle_beta   90.00
_cell.angle_gamma   90.00
#
_symmetry.space_group_name_H-M   'P 1'
#
loop_
_entity.id
_entity.type
_entity.pdbx_description
1 polymer ?
#
loop_
_entity_poly.entity_id
_entity_poly.type
_entity_poly.pdbx_seq_one_letter_code
_entity_poly.pdbx_strand_id
1 'polypeptide(L)'
;MTPRPPSLRGLDDPDDLARYLDLREERDRIDAELSALAPVILRALEDEDDGRFCVRGLTLEARVRRTYAYSEEERETAQYLSDLRAAERSRGLATVTAATGYVRVSKTPAVEADRLRALSAEAVTAARAAA
;
A
#
# COMPACT_ATOMS: atom_id res chain seq x y z
N MET A 1 12.34 27.18 13.58
CA MET A 1 11.44 26.17 14.18
C MET A 1 10.55 25.63 13.07
N THR A 2 10.77 24.39 12.65
CA THR A 2 9.91 23.71 11.67
C THR A 2 8.57 23.43 12.35
N PRO A 3 7.42 23.79 11.75
CA PRO A 3 6.12 23.53 12.35
C PRO A 3 5.92 22.03 12.55
N ARG A 4 5.47 21.63 13.75
CA ARG A 4 5.22 20.24 14.08
C ARG A 4 4.05 19.74 13.22
N PRO A 5 4.17 18.60 12.52
CA PRO A 5 3.08 18.06 11.72
C PRO A 5 1.88 17.72 12.62
N PRO A 6 0.65 17.78 12.09
CA PRO A 6 -0.54 17.39 12.83
C PRO A 6 -0.44 15.91 13.25
N SER A 7 -0.64 15.64 14.55
CA SER A 7 -0.59 14.30 15.12
C SER A 7 -1.98 13.66 15.24
N LEU A 8 -2.03 12.33 15.24
CA LEU A 8 -3.25 11.59 15.53
C LEU A 8 -3.58 11.74 17.03
N ARG A 9 -4.83 12.08 17.35
CA ARG A 9 -5.26 12.39 18.74
C ARG A 9 -5.03 11.25 19.74
N GLY A 10 -4.97 10.00 19.26
CA GLY A 10 -4.75 8.81 20.07
C GLY A 10 -3.33 8.24 19.98
N LEU A 11 -2.37 9.02 19.45
CA LEU A 11 -0.98 8.61 19.36
C LEU A 11 -0.18 9.24 20.50
N ASP A 12 0.44 8.40 21.33
CA ASP A 12 1.17 8.84 22.52
C ASP A 12 2.44 9.63 22.16
N ASP A 13 3.15 9.18 21.12
CA ASP A 13 4.31 9.89 20.56
C ASP A 13 4.00 10.41 19.14
N PRO A 14 3.90 11.73 18.93
CA PRO A 14 3.69 12.28 17.59
C PRO A 14 4.81 11.92 16.59
N ASP A 15 6.01 11.55 17.05
CA ASP A 15 7.14 11.20 16.20
C ASP A 15 7.00 9.77 15.64
N ASP A 16 6.17 8.91 16.23
CA ASP A 16 5.87 7.56 15.71
C ASP A 16 5.17 7.61 14.34
N LEU A 17 4.31 8.62 14.12
CA LEU A 17 3.65 8.79 12.82
C LEU A 17 4.67 9.15 11.74
N ALA A 18 5.59 10.07 12.05
CA ALA A 18 6.66 10.45 11.14
C ALA A 18 7.53 9.25 10.79
N ARG A 19 7.98 8.51 11.83
CA ARG A 19 8.78 7.29 11.65
C ARG A 19 8.05 6.21 10.84
N TYR A 20 6.75 6.02 11.07
CA TYR A 20 5.95 5.06 10.30
C TYR A 20 5.91 5.42 8.81
N LEU A 21 5.73 6.70 8.49
CA LEU A 21 5.72 7.17 7.11
C LEU A 21 7.10 7.06 6.46
N ASP A 22 8.17 7.43 7.16
CA ASP A 22 9.55 7.31 6.67
C ASP A 22 9.90 5.85 6.35
N LEU A 23 9.58 4.91 7.25
CA LEU A 23 9.80 3.49 7.03
C LEU A 23 9.01 2.95 5.84
N ARG A 24 7.82 3.49 5.60
CA ARG A 24 7.01 3.11 4.45
C ARG A 24 7.63 3.59 3.14
N GLU A 25 8.11 4.83 3.10
CA GLU A 25 8.81 5.35 1.93
C GLU A 25 10.12 4.60 1.67
N GLU A 26 10.86 4.24 2.73
CA GLU A 26 12.06 3.42 2.64
C GLU A 26 11.75 2.04 2.07
N ARG A 27 10.70 1.38 2.57
CA ARG A 27 10.24 0.10 2.03
C ARG A 27 9.88 0.22 0.55
N ASP A 28 9.10 1.22 0.18
CA ASP A 28 8.68 1.41 -1.21
C ASP A 28 9.90 1.66 -2.13
N ARG A 29 10.96 2.33 -1.65
CA ARG A 29 12.23 2.49 -2.36
C ARG A 29 12.97 1.16 -2.52
N ILE A 30 13.13 0.41 -1.43
CA ILE A 30 13.79 -0.91 -1.43
C ILE A 30 13.05 -1.87 -2.36
N ASP A 31 11.71 -1.90 -2.30
CA ASP A 31 10.88 -2.73 -3.18
C ASP A 31 11.11 -2.35 -4.65
N ALA A 32 11.21 -1.06 -4.97
CA ALA A 32 11.52 -0.60 -6.33
C ALA A 32 12.93 -1.03 -6.79
N GLU A 33 13.93 -0.91 -5.92
CA GLU A 33 15.30 -1.36 -6.20
C GLU A 33 15.37 -2.87 -6.42
N LEU A 34 14.73 -3.67 -5.56
CA LEU A 34 14.63 -5.13 -5.72
C LEU A 34 13.91 -5.49 -7.02
N SER A 35 12.82 -4.78 -7.33
CA SER A 35 12.06 -5.02 -8.56
C SER A 35 12.85 -4.63 -9.81
N ALA A 36 13.78 -3.68 -9.72
CA ALA A 36 14.69 -3.32 -10.82
C ALA A 36 15.82 -4.35 -11.00
N LEU A 37 16.29 -4.97 -9.93
CA LEU A 37 17.31 -6.03 -9.97
C LEU A 37 16.74 -7.39 -10.40
N ALA A 38 15.45 -7.65 -10.12
CA ALA A 38 14.81 -8.95 -10.35
C ALA A 38 14.98 -9.49 -11.79
N PRO A 39 14.85 -8.71 -12.88
CA PRO A 39 15.07 -9.24 -14.24
C PRO A 39 16.51 -9.69 -14.50
N VAL A 40 17.50 -9.00 -13.92
CA VAL A 40 18.91 -9.35 -14.05
C VAL A 40 19.20 -10.67 -13.33
N ILE A 41 18.67 -10.82 -12.12
CA ILE A 41 18.81 -12.05 -11.33
C ILE A 41 18.04 -13.21 -11.98
N LEU A 42 16.83 -12.96 -12.50
CA LEU A 42 16.05 -13.99 -13.20
C LEU A 42 16.82 -14.52 -14.40
N ARG A 43 17.39 -13.64 -15.24
CA ARG A 43 18.21 -14.03 -16.38
C ARG A 43 19.43 -14.86 -15.95
N ALA A 44 20.10 -14.47 -14.87
CA ALA A 44 21.22 -15.24 -14.36
C ALA A 44 20.80 -16.64 -13.86
N LEU A 45 19.61 -16.77 -13.26
CA LEU A 45 19.08 -18.06 -12.84
C LEU A 45 18.64 -18.94 -14.02
N GLU A 46 18.22 -18.35 -15.15
CA GLU A 46 17.89 -19.12 -16.36
C GLU A 46 19.12 -19.81 -16.98
N ASP A 47 20.33 -19.31 -16.70
CA ASP A 47 21.60 -19.92 -17.12
C ASP A 47 22.05 -21.07 -16.18
N GLU A 48 21.43 -21.22 -15.01
CA GLU A 48 21.73 -22.32 -14.06
C GLU A 48 20.94 -23.59 -14.41
N ASP A 49 21.58 -24.76 -14.33
CA ASP A 49 21.02 -26.05 -14.77
C ASP A 49 19.64 -26.38 -14.15
N ASP A 50 19.45 -26.04 -12.87
CA ASP A 50 18.22 -26.30 -12.11
C ASP A 50 17.37 -25.02 -11.85
N GLY A 51 17.75 -23.88 -12.44
CA GLY A 51 17.07 -22.60 -12.22
C GLY A 51 17.13 -22.10 -10.77
N ARG A 52 18.14 -22.54 -10.01
CA ARG A 52 18.27 -22.32 -8.56
C ARG A 52 19.69 -21.96 -8.16
N PHE A 53 19.83 -21.09 -7.16
CA PHE A 53 21.13 -20.72 -6.60
C PHE A 53 21.05 -20.49 -5.09
N CYS A 54 22.06 -20.94 -4.34
CA CYS A 54 22.11 -20.80 -2.88
C CYS A 54 23.26 -19.89 -2.46
N VAL A 55 22.97 -18.82 -1.72
CA VAL A 55 23.97 -17.85 -1.27
C VAL A 55 23.57 -17.21 0.06
N ARG A 56 24.52 -17.06 0.99
CA ARG A 56 24.30 -16.45 2.32
C ARG A 56 23.12 -17.08 3.11
N GLY A 57 22.89 -18.38 2.95
CA GLY A 57 21.77 -19.09 3.60
C GLY A 57 20.40 -18.83 2.97
N LEU A 58 20.34 -18.15 1.81
CA LEU A 58 19.13 -17.91 1.04
C LEU A 58 19.15 -18.77 -0.23
N THR A 59 17.98 -19.21 -0.67
CA THR A 59 17.78 -19.93 -1.94
C THR A 59 17.00 -19.05 -2.90
N LEU A 60 17.58 -18.81 -4.06
CA LEU A 60 16.98 -18.12 -5.18
C LEU A 60 16.47 -19.18 -6.16
N GLU A 61 15.27 -18.98 -6.69
CA GLU A 61 14.66 -19.90 -7.65
C GLU A 61 13.88 -19.11 -8.70
N ALA A 62 14.10 -19.44 -9.98
CA ALA A 62 13.30 -18.91 -11.07
C ALA A 62 11.88 -19.50 -10.99
N ARG A 63 10.88 -18.64 -10.78
CA ARG A 63 9.47 -19.02 -10.73
C ARG A 63 8.67 -18.19 -11.71
N VAL A 64 7.81 -18.86 -12.49
CA VAL A 64 6.90 -18.20 -13.42
C VAL A 64 5.49 -18.19 -12.83
N ARG A 65 4.96 -17.01 -12.56
CA ARG A 65 3.54 -16.82 -12.29
C ARG A 65 2.82 -16.57 -13.61
N ARG A 66 1.89 -17.46 -13.97
CA ARG A 66 1.02 -17.27 -15.13
C ARG A 66 -0.22 -16.50 -14.71
N THR A 67 -0.52 -15.43 -15.44
CA THR A 67 -1.78 -14.68 -15.31
C THR A 67 -2.65 -15.03 -16.51
N TYR A 68 -3.88 -15.46 -16.25
CA TYR A 68 -4.81 -15.88 -17.30
C TYR A 68 -5.82 -14.77 -17.58
N ALA A 69 -6.13 -14.57 -18.85
CA ALA A 69 -7.30 -13.82 -19.25
C ALA A 69 -8.48 -14.80 -19.36
N TYR A 70 -9.58 -14.50 -18.67
CA TYR A 70 -10.79 -15.31 -18.71
C TYR A 70 -11.76 -14.78 -19.76
N SER A 71 -12.64 -15.66 -20.24
CA SER A 71 -13.72 -15.36 -21.18
C SER A 71 -14.69 -14.32 -20.60
N GLU A 72 -15.51 -13.73 -21.46
CA GLU A 72 -16.58 -12.81 -21.03
C GLU A 72 -17.59 -13.51 -20.11
N GLU A 73 -18.01 -14.74 -20.45
CA GLU A 73 -18.92 -15.56 -19.64
C GLU A 73 -18.42 -15.78 -18.20
N GLU A 74 -17.12 -16.04 -18.02
CA GLU A 74 -16.55 -16.23 -16.68
C GLU A 74 -16.50 -14.92 -15.90
N ARG A 75 -16.26 -13.79 -16.57
CA ARG A 75 -16.29 -12.46 -15.93
C ARG A 75 -17.70 -12.10 -15.49
N GLU A 76 -18.70 -12.37 -16.33
CA GLU A 76 -20.11 -12.17 -15.98
C GLU A 76 -20.52 -13.04 -14.79
N THR A 77 -20.11 -14.31 -14.78
CA THR A 77 -20.37 -15.22 -13.67
C THR A 77 -19.69 -14.75 -12.38
N ALA A 78 -18.43 -14.32 -12.46
CA ALA A 78 -17.70 -13.77 -11.33
C ALA A 78 -18.36 -12.48 -10.80
N GLN A 79 -18.86 -11.62 -11.69
CA GLN A 79 -19.60 -10.42 -11.33
C GLN A 79 -20.92 -10.77 -10.63
N TYR A 80 -21.69 -11.69 -11.19
CA TYR A 80 -22.93 -12.18 -10.58
C TYR A 80 -22.70 -12.73 -9.16
N LEU A 81 -21.66 -13.55 -8.96
CA LEU A 81 -21.30 -14.07 -7.64
C LEU A 81 -20.88 -12.96 -6.67
N SER A 82 -20.18 -11.93 -7.17
CA SER A 82 -19.81 -10.76 -6.39
C SER A 82 -21.05 -9.99 -5.90
N ASP A 83 -22.02 -9.77 -6.80
CA ASP A 83 -23.26 -9.07 -6.51
C ASP A 83 -24.12 -9.85 -5.52
N LEU A 84 -24.19 -11.17 -5.66
CA LEU A 84 -24.89 -12.05 -4.72
C LEU A 84 -24.28 -11.96 -3.31
N ARG A 85 -22.94 -12.02 -3.19
CA ARG A 85 -22.24 -11.84 -1.91
C ARG A 85 -22.44 -10.44 -1.32
N ALA A 86 -22.58 -9.41 -2.16
CA ALA A 86 -22.88 -8.06 -1.70
C ALA A 86 -24.31 -7.98 -1.15
N ALA A 87 -25.27 -8.61 -1.82
CA ALA A 87 -26.66 -8.68 -1.38
C ALA A 87 -26.81 -9.45 -0.06
N GLU A 88 -26.11 -10.57 0.14
CA GLU A 88 -26.15 -11.29 1.42
C GLU A 88 -25.62 -10.43 2.58
N ARG A 89 -24.54 -9.69 2.35
CA ARG A 89 -23.98 -8.76 3.34
C ARG A 89 -24.96 -7.65 3.68
N SER A 90 -25.57 -7.01 2.68
CA SER A 90 -26.50 -5.90 2.91
C SER A 90 -27.80 -6.34 3.58
N ARG A 91 -28.23 -7.59 3.35
CA ARG A 91 -29.40 -8.21 4.00
C ARG A 91 -29.11 -8.76 5.40
N GLY A 92 -27.86 -8.70 5.87
CA GLY A 92 -27.47 -9.21 7.19
C GLY A 92 -27.45 -10.74 7.29
N LEU A 93 -27.46 -11.45 6.15
CA LEU A 93 -27.36 -12.92 6.10
C LEU A 93 -25.91 -13.39 6.21
N ALA A 94 -24.96 -12.54 5.80
CA ALA A 94 -23.54 -12.84 5.91
C ALA A 94 -23.07 -12.77 7.38
N THR A 95 -22.34 -13.80 7.81
CA THR A 95 -21.72 -13.83 9.15
C THR A 95 -20.28 -13.35 9.07
N VAL A 96 -19.90 -12.41 9.95
CA VAL A 96 -18.51 -11.99 10.11
C VAL A 96 -17.77 -13.02 10.94
N THR A 97 -16.84 -13.75 10.33
CA THR A 97 -16.03 -14.77 11.03
C THR A 97 -14.74 -14.18 11.61
N ALA A 98 -14.22 -13.11 11.01
CA ALA A 98 -13.04 -12.39 11.49
C ALA A 98 -13.08 -10.94 10.97
N ALA A 99 -12.48 -10.01 11.74
CA ALA A 99 -12.29 -8.62 11.35
C ALA A 99 -10.85 -8.20 11.63
N THR A 100 -10.10 -7.87 10.59
CA THR A 100 -8.70 -7.41 10.68
C THR A 100 -8.60 -5.96 10.23
N GLY A 101 -8.20 -5.07 11.14
CA GLY A 101 -7.89 -3.68 10.82
C GLY A 101 -6.55 -3.54 10.11
N TYR A 102 -6.44 -2.60 9.18
CA TYR A 102 -5.17 -2.29 8.51
C TYR A 102 -5.06 -0.78 8.21
N VAL A 103 -3.83 -0.30 8.10
CA VAL A 103 -3.53 1.09 7.76
C VAL A 103 -3.33 1.21 6.24
N ARG A 104 -4.18 2.00 5.59
CA ARG A 104 -4.01 2.38 4.17
C ARG A 104 -3.44 3.80 4.11
N VAL A 105 -2.27 3.94 3.52
CA VAL A 105 -1.75 5.24 3.09
C VAL A 105 -1.93 5.35 1.58
N SER A 106 -2.50 6.45 1.15
CA SER A 106 -2.68 6.81 -0.26
C SER A 106 -2.25 8.25 -0.44
N LYS A 107 -1.70 8.59 -1.61
CA LYS A 107 -1.38 9.98 -1.93
C LYS A 107 -2.67 10.78 -2.01
N THR A 108 -2.72 11.90 -1.29
CA THR A 108 -3.79 12.88 -1.43
C THR A 108 -3.74 13.46 -2.85
N PRO A 109 -4.87 13.53 -3.58
CA PRO A 109 -4.90 14.16 -4.90
C PRO A 109 -4.47 15.62 -4.81
N ALA A 110 -3.75 16.11 -5.83
CA ALA A 110 -3.08 17.42 -5.81
C ALA A 110 -4.03 18.59 -5.45
N VAL A 111 -5.24 18.59 -6.01
CA VAL A 111 -6.27 19.59 -5.75
C VAL A 111 -6.63 19.69 -4.27
N GLU A 112 -6.68 18.55 -3.59
CA GLU A 112 -7.00 18.49 -2.17
C GLU A 112 -5.80 18.81 -1.29
N ALA A 113 -4.59 18.44 -1.73
CA ALA A 113 -3.34 18.82 -1.07
C ALA A 113 -3.15 20.35 -1.04
N ASP A 114 -3.47 21.04 -2.14
CA ASP A 114 -3.35 22.49 -2.23
C ASP A 114 -4.39 23.23 -1.37
N ARG A 115 -5.63 22.71 -1.29
CA ARG A 115 -6.65 23.21 -0.36
C ARG A 115 -6.22 23.06 1.10
N LEU A 116 -5.71 21.89 1.48
CA LEU A 116 -5.24 21.63 2.84
C LEU A 116 -4.05 22.54 3.21
N ARG A 117 -3.15 22.81 2.27
CA ARG A 117 -2.05 23.78 2.44
C ARG A 117 -2.58 25.20 2.66
N ALA A 118 -3.53 25.66 1.84
CA ALA A 118 -4.13 26.99 1.99
C ALA A 118 -4.80 27.18 3.36
N LEU A 119 -5.62 26.22 3.78
CA LEU A 119 -6.29 26.23 5.10
C LEU A 119 -5.28 26.22 6.25
N SER A 120 -4.19 25.46 6.11
CA SER A 120 -3.12 25.45 7.13
C SER A 120 -2.36 26.76 7.20
N ALA A 121 -2.13 27.43 6.07
CA ALA A 121 -1.47 28.73 6.00
C ALA A 121 -2.34 29.85 6.61
N GLU A 122 -3.65 29.82 6.36
CA GLU A 122 -4.62 30.72 6.97
C GLU A 122 -4.69 30.54 8.50
N ALA A 123 -4.71 29.28 8.98
CA ALA A 123 -4.71 28.98 10.42
C ALA A 123 -3.43 29.45 11.13
N VAL A 124 -2.26 29.29 10.50
CA VAL A 124 -0.98 29.80 11.02
C VAL A 124 -0.95 31.33 11.04
N THR A 125 -1.52 31.98 10.02
CA THR A 125 -1.60 33.45 9.95
C THR A 125 -2.55 34.01 11.00
N ALA A 126 -3.71 33.38 11.21
CA ALA A 126 -4.67 33.75 12.24
C ALA A 126 -4.08 33.55 13.66
N ALA A 127 -3.35 32.46 13.90
CA ALA A 127 -2.69 32.21 15.18
C ALA A 127 -1.57 33.24 15.49
N ARG A 128 -0.87 33.74 14.46
CA ARG A 128 0.15 34.80 14.62
C ARG A 128 -0.43 36.19 14.83
N ALA A 129 -1.61 36.48 14.31
CA ALA A 129 -2.28 37.77 14.51
C ALA A 129 -2.97 37.89 15.88
N ALA A 130 -3.21 36.75 16.55
CA ALA A 130 -3.84 36.68 17.88
C ALA A 130 -2.82 36.59 19.05
N ALA A 131 -1.52 36.61 18.75
CA ALA A 131 -0.41 36.58 19.70
C ALA A 131 0.29 37.95 19.74
#